data_AF-A0A6J4Q8U7-F1
#
_entry.id   AF-A0A6J4Q8U7-F1
#
_cell.length_a   1.000
_cell.length_b   1.000
_cell.length_c   1.000
_cell.angle_alpha   90.00
_cell.angle_beta   90.00
_cell.angle_gamma   90.00
#
_symmetry.space_group_name_H-M   'P 1'
#
loop_
_entity.id
_entity.type
_entity.pdbx_description
1 polymer ?
#
loop_
_entity_poly.entity_id
_entity_poly.type
_entity_poly.pdbx_seq_one_letter_code
_entity_poly.pdbx_strand_id
1 'polypeptide(L)'
;MSRERIDFETLADWAEGRLPNKEALAVEERLVGADEATRAEVEWLRQFYRLSGDVVLEGPPEDQRAELAKAFEAYAEGRRRPGPLTRLTATLSFGGGSQHLA
;
A
#
# COMPACT_ATOMS: atom_id res chain seq x y z
N MET A 1 17.41 17.40 18.03
CA MET A 1 17.55 16.10 17.35
C MET A 1 16.16 15.69 16.93
N SER A 2 15.74 16.04 15.72
CA SER A 2 14.41 15.69 15.21
C SER A 2 14.37 14.18 15.02
N ARG A 3 13.65 13.47 15.87
CA ARG A 3 13.49 12.02 15.74
C ARG A 3 12.73 11.78 14.45
N GLU A 4 13.30 11.01 13.55
CA GLU A 4 12.68 10.69 12.26
C GLU A 4 11.34 10.01 12.55
N ARG A 5 10.24 10.69 12.19
CA ARG A 5 8.89 10.19 12.47
C ARG A 5 8.70 8.84 11.79
N ILE A 6 7.95 7.97 12.43
CA ILE A 6 7.54 6.71 11.82
C ILE A 6 6.51 7.05 10.77
N ASP A 7 6.65 6.48 9.58
CA ASP A 7 5.68 6.69 8.52
C ASP A 7 4.34 6.03 8.87
N PHE A 8 3.24 6.64 8.43
CA PHE A 8 1.89 6.17 8.74
C PHE A 8 1.62 4.78 8.18
N GLU A 9 2.09 4.46 6.96
CA GLU A 9 1.90 3.13 6.35
C GLU A 9 2.57 2.05 7.20
N THR A 10 3.77 2.33 7.71
CA THR A 10 4.47 1.42 8.63
C THR A 10 3.73 1.26 9.96
N LEU A 11 3.12 2.32 10.51
CA LEU A 11 2.32 2.23 11.72
C LEU A 11 1.04 1.41 11.49
N ALA A 12 0.41 1.54 10.34
CA ALA A 12 -0.77 0.77 9.95
C ALA A 12 -0.41 -0.71 9.78
N ASP A 13 0.65 -1.04 9.02
CA ASP A 13 1.12 -2.42 8.85
C ASP A 13 1.52 -3.06 10.19
N TRP A 14 2.14 -2.29 11.08
CA TRP A 14 2.45 -2.73 12.44
C TRP A 14 1.17 -3.02 13.24
N ALA A 15 0.19 -2.11 13.22
CA ALA A 15 -1.07 -2.26 13.92
C ALA A 15 -1.94 -3.41 13.37
N GLU A 16 -1.85 -3.71 12.07
CA GLU A 16 -2.47 -4.89 11.42
C GLU A 16 -1.75 -6.21 11.68
N GLY A 17 -0.54 -6.17 12.25
CA GLY A 17 0.30 -7.37 12.42
C GLY A 17 0.86 -7.91 11.11
N ARG A 18 0.98 -7.07 10.08
CA ARG A 18 1.50 -7.44 8.75
C ARG A 18 3.01 -7.34 8.64
N LEU A 19 3.65 -6.67 9.60
CA LEU A 19 5.10 -6.60 9.67
C LEU A 19 5.72 -7.91 10.18
N PRO A 20 6.89 -8.31 9.65
CA PRO A 20 7.71 -9.34 10.27
C PRO A 20 8.06 -8.99 11.72
N ASN A 21 8.17 -10.01 12.58
CA ASN A 21 8.38 -9.82 14.03
C ASN A 21 9.56 -8.89 14.37
N LYS A 22 10.67 -8.99 13.62
CA LYS A 22 11.84 -8.11 13.80
C LYS A 22 11.52 -6.63 13.52
N GLU A 23 10.73 -6.35 12.50
CA GLU A 23 10.34 -5.00 12.12
C GLU A 23 9.29 -4.44 13.07
N ALA A 24 8.35 -5.28 13.52
CA ALA A 24 7.37 -4.91 14.52
C ALA A 24 8.03 -4.48 15.85
N LEU A 25 9.02 -5.24 16.33
CA LEU A 25 9.79 -4.87 17.53
C LEU A 25 10.54 -3.54 17.36
N ALA A 26 11.12 -3.30 16.18
CA ALA A 26 11.80 -2.04 15.90
C ALA A 26 10.83 -0.84 15.91
N VAL A 27 9.59 -1.04 15.43
CA VAL A 27 8.52 -0.02 15.53
C VAL A 27 8.17 0.23 17.00
N GLU A 28 7.98 -0.82 17.80
CA GLU A 28 7.67 -0.69 19.23
C GLU A 28 8.76 0.10 19.99
N GLU A 29 10.03 -0.20 19.75
CA GLU A 29 11.15 0.54 20.35
C GLU A 29 11.15 2.02 19.97
N ARG A 30 10.81 2.35 18.72
CA ARG A 30 10.69 3.74 18.27
C ARG A 30 9.51 4.45 18.92
N LEU A 31 8.39 3.75 19.13
CA LEU A 31 7.18 4.30 19.76
C LEU A 31 7.39 4.74 21.20
N VAL A 32 8.31 4.12 21.95
CA VAL A 32 8.62 4.48 23.36
C VAL A 32 8.96 5.96 23.51
N GLY A 33 9.62 6.57 22.52
CA GLY A 33 9.93 7.99 22.51
C GLY A 33 9.38 8.71 21.28
N ALA A 34 8.23 8.26 20.78
CA ALA A 34 7.51 8.97 19.74
C ALA A 34 6.93 10.29 20.27
N ASP A 35 6.72 11.23 19.36
CA ASP A 35 6.04 12.49 19.65
C ASP A 35 4.53 12.28 19.85
N GLU A 36 3.86 13.34 20.29
CA GLU A 36 2.42 13.30 20.58
C GLU A 36 1.58 12.99 19.33
N ALA A 37 2.02 13.46 18.15
CA ALA A 37 1.31 13.23 16.89
C ALA A 37 1.32 11.74 16.52
N THR A 38 2.49 11.09 16.56
CA THR A 38 2.61 9.66 16.31
C THR A 38 1.86 8.83 17.35
N ARG A 39 1.83 9.24 18.63
CA ARG A 39 1.02 8.56 19.65
C ARG A 39 -0.46 8.64 19.36
N ALA A 40 -0.96 9.81 18.93
CA ALA A 40 -2.35 9.99 18.54
C ALA A 40 -2.71 9.14 17.31
N GLU A 41 -1.83 9.04 16.32
CA GLU A 41 -2.01 8.17 15.15
C GLU A 41 -2.11 6.69 15.56
N VAL A 42 -1.23 6.21 16.44
CA VAL A 42 -1.28 4.83 16.96
C VAL A 42 -2.58 4.55 17.72
N GLU A 43 -3.01 5.48 18.56
CA GLU A 43 -4.27 5.32 19.30
C GLU A 43 -5.47 5.30 18.35
N TRP A 44 -5.48 6.17 17.34
CA TRP A 44 -6.49 6.15 16.29
C TRP A 44 -6.52 4.82 15.54
N LEU A 45 -5.36 4.30 15.12
CA LEU A 45 -5.26 3.00 14.42
C LEU A 45 -5.82 1.87 15.28
N ARG A 46 -5.44 1.80 16.56
CA ARG A 46 -5.95 0.77 17.49
C ARG A 46 -7.46 0.84 17.64
N GLN A 47 -8.02 2.04 17.79
CA GLN A 47 -9.47 2.20 17.89
C GLN A 47 -10.17 1.84 16.57
N PHE A 48 -9.59 2.24 15.44
CA PHE A 48 -10.11 1.91 14.12
C PHE A 48 -10.17 0.40 13.90
N TYR A 49 -9.09 -0.35 14.18
CA TYR A 49 -9.09 -1.82 14.02
C TYR A 49 -10.06 -2.52 14.95
N ARG A 50 -10.14 -2.07 16.21
CA ARG A 50 -11.13 -2.60 17.15
C ARG A 50 -12.55 -2.40 16.61
N LEU A 51 -12.86 -1.20 16.14
CA LEU A 51 -14.19 -0.89 15.61
C LEU A 51 -14.46 -1.63 14.30
N SER A 52 -13.50 -1.70 13.38
CA SER A 52 -13.69 -2.34 12.08
C SER A 52 -13.77 -3.86 12.16
N GLY A 53 -13.08 -4.49 13.13
CA GLY A 53 -13.19 -5.93 13.40
C GLY A 53 -14.59 -6.36 13.85
N ASP A 54 -15.32 -5.46 14.53
CA ASP A 54 -16.69 -5.72 14.97
C ASP A 54 -17.74 -5.42 13.88
N VAL A 55 -17.35 -4.71 12.81
CA VAL A 55 -18.24 -4.44 11.68
C VAL A 55 -18.28 -5.65 10.76
N VAL A 56 -19.30 -6.49 10.94
CA VAL A 56 -19.67 -7.49 9.92
C VAL A 56 -20.38 -6.76 8.79
N LEU A 57 -19.64 -6.40 7.74
CA LEU A 57 -20.24 -5.99 6.48
C LEU A 57 -20.83 -7.24 5.83
N GLU A 58 -22.16 -7.32 5.75
CA GLU A 58 -22.81 -8.29 4.88
C GLU A 58 -22.24 -8.11 3.48
N GLY A 59 -21.71 -9.19 2.92
CA GLY A 59 -21.10 -9.15 1.62
C GLY A 59 -22.11 -8.68 0.56
N PRO A 60 -21.64 -8.03 -0.51
CA PRO A 60 -22.56 -7.56 -1.55
C PRO A 60 -23.39 -8.73 -2.10
N PRO A 61 -24.67 -8.48 -2.45
CA PRO A 61 -25.51 -9.44 -3.17
C PRO A 61 -24.79 -10.07 -4.36
N GLU A 62 -25.11 -11.32 -4.69
CA GLU A 62 -24.40 -12.12 -5.73
C GLU A 62 -24.38 -11.43 -7.11
N ASP A 63 -25.46 -10.73 -7.46
CA ASP A 63 -25.55 -9.93 -8.68
C ASP A 63 -24.57 -8.75 -8.67
N GLN A 64 -24.45 -8.05 -7.53
CA GLN A 64 -23.47 -6.97 -7.37
C GLN A 64 -22.04 -7.50 -7.36
N ARG A 65 -21.79 -8.69 -6.77
CA ARG A 65 -20.48 -9.35 -6.83
C ARG A 65 -20.07 -9.66 -8.27
N ALA A 66 -20.98 -10.20 -9.07
CA ALA A 66 -20.72 -10.52 -10.47
C ALA A 66 -20.40 -9.27 -11.29
N GLU A 67 -21.12 -8.17 -11.07
CA GLU A 67 -20.85 -6.90 -11.75
C GLU A 67 -19.51 -6.27 -11.32
N LEU A 68 -19.18 -6.31 -10.03
CA LEU A 68 -17.88 -5.86 -9.55
C LEU A 68 -16.73 -6.71 -10.10
N ALA A 69 -16.88 -8.03 -10.15
CA ALA A 69 -15.87 -8.93 -10.71
C ALA A 69 -15.57 -8.58 -12.18
N LYS A 70 -16.61 -8.39 -13.00
CA LYS A 70 -16.47 -7.95 -14.40
C LYS A 70 -15.77 -6.59 -14.50
N ALA A 71 -16.12 -5.64 -13.65
CA ALA A 71 -15.50 -4.31 -13.64
C ALA A 71 -14.00 -4.38 -13.31
N PHE A 72 -13.62 -5.20 -12.32
CA PHE A 72 -12.22 -5.41 -11.95
C PHE A 72 -11.44 -6.16 -13.04
N GLU A 73 -12.03 -7.16 -13.68
CA GLU A 73 -11.42 -7.86 -14.82
C GLU A 73 -11.16 -6.90 -15.98
N ALA A 74 -12.14 -6.10 -16.37
CA ALA A 74 -12.00 -5.09 -17.42
C ALA A 74 -10.91 -4.06 -17.09
N TYR A 75 -10.85 -3.60 -15.84
CA TYR A 75 -9.81 -2.70 -15.37
C TYR A 75 -8.41 -3.35 -15.44
N ALA A 76 -8.29 -4.59 -14.98
CA ALA A 76 -7.03 -5.33 -15.01
C ALA A 76 -6.55 -5.59 -16.44
N GLU A 77 -7.44 -5.93 -17.37
CA GLU A 77 -7.11 -6.08 -18.80
C GLU A 77 -6.67 -4.76 -19.44
N GLY A 78 -7.34 -3.66 -19.10
CA GLY A 78 -6.96 -2.31 -19.52
C GLY A 78 -5.56 -1.93 -19.05
N ARG A 79 -5.17 -2.30 -17.83
CA ARG A 79 -3.81 -2.10 -17.29
C ARG A 79 -2.77 -3.05 -17.88
N ARG A 80 -3.13 -4.31 -18.16
CA ARG A 80 -2.23 -5.31 -18.75
C ARG A 80 -1.83 -4.98 -20.18
N ARG A 81 -2.64 -4.20 -20.91
CA ARG A 81 -2.27 -3.70 -22.24
C ARG A 81 -1.48 -2.40 -22.09
N PRO A 82 -0.14 -2.40 -22.26
CA PRO A 82 0.60 -1.15 -22.35
C PRO A 82 0.02 -0.33 -23.50
N GLY A 83 -0.36 0.91 -23.19
CA GLY A 83 -0.95 1.84 -24.14
C GLY A 83 0.00 2.09 -25.32
N PRO A 84 -0.51 2.51 -26.48
CA PRO A 84 0.30 2.73 -27.67
C PRO A 84 1.43 3.74 -27.42
N LEU A 85 1.20 4.75 -26.58
CA LEU A 85 2.21 5.73 -26.18
C LEU A 85 3.31 5.12 -25.29
N THR A 86 2.95 4.23 -24.36
CA THR A 86 3.91 3.50 -23.50
C THR A 86 4.75 2.52 -24.33
N ARG A 87 4.19 1.93 -25.39
CA ARG A 87 4.96 1.11 -26.33
C ARG A 87 5.94 1.96 -27.13
N LEU A 88 5.51 3.13 -27.62
CA LEU A 88 6.38 4.03 -28.38
C LEU A 88 7.55 4.53 -27.52
N THR A 89 7.32 4.91 -26.26
CA THR A 89 8.41 5.33 -25.36
C THR A 89 9.37 4.17 -25.06
N ALA A 90 8.86 2.95 -24.83
CA ALA A 90 9.69 1.78 -24.63
C ALA A 90 10.56 1.46 -25.86
N THR A 91 10.01 1.56 -27.08
CA THR A 91 10.76 1.37 -28.32
C THR A 91 11.81 2.46 -28.54
N LEU A 92 11.51 3.71 -28.17
CA LEU A 92 12.45 4.83 -28.27
C LEU A 92 13.59 4.75 -27.23
N SER A 93 13.30 4.29 -26.01
CA SER A 93 14.33 4.13 -24.97
C SER A 93 15.23 2.91 -25.20
N PHE A 94 14.78 1.86 -25.89
CA PHE A 94 15.61 0.67 -26.16
C PHE A 94 16.55 0.83 -27.37
N GLY A 95 16.30 1.82 -28.26
CA GLY A 95 17.08 2.03 -29.49
C GLY A 95 18.23 3.04 -29.41
N GLY A 96 18.45 3.71 -28.28
CA GLY A 96 19.46 4.78 -28.13
C GLY A 96 20.83 4.35 -27.63
N GLY A 97 21.09 3.04 -27.53
CA GLY A 97 22.35 2.48 -27.02
C GLY A 97 23.36 2.12 -28.12
N SER A 98 23.67 3.04 -29.04
CA SER A 98 24.78 2.87 -29.99
C SER A 98 26.12 3.13 -29.28
N GLN A 99 26.59 2.09 -28.59
CA GLN A 99 27.98 1.62 -28.50
C GLN A 99 29.04 2.63 -28.96
N HIS A 100 29.66 3.34 -28.01
CA HIS A 100 31.00 3.89 -28.19
C HIS A 100 31.97 2.96 -27.45
N LEU A 101 32.62 2.06 -28.19
CA LEU A 101 33.80 1.33 -27.73
C LEU A 101 34.99 1.85 -28.52
N ALA A 102 35.91 2.44 -27.74
CA ALA A 102 37.37 2.56 -27.89
C ALA A 102 37.97 2.62 -29.30
#